data_AF-A0A9E5RS22-F1
#
_entry.id   AF-A0A9E5RS22-F1
#
_cell.length_a   1.000
_cell.length_b   1.000
_cell.length_c   1.000
_cell.angle_alpha   90.00
_cell.angle_beta   90.00
_cell.angle_gamma   90.00
#
_symmetry.space_group_name_H-M   'P 1'
#
loop_
_entity.id
_entity.type
_entity.pdbx_description
1 polymer ?
#
loop_
_entity_poly.entity_id
_entity_poly.type
_entity_poly.pdbx_seq_one_letter_code
_entity_poly.pdbx_strand_id
1 'polypeptide(L)'
;MKLEDYETLGIPEYWIVDYLGLGGRRYIGSPKQPTFSVYQLSEMGEYQVKLFRDSHPIESAIFLNYSSVWNRSCLRSVLEKRKPTH
;
A
#
# COMPACT_ATOMS: atom_id res chain seq x y z
N MET A 1 5.55 9.54 13.47
CA MET A 1 5.74 9.23 12.02
C MET A 1 4.36 9.30 11.36
N LYS A 2 4.23 9.60 10.06
CA LYS A 2 2.91 9.77 9.41
C LYS A 2 1.93 8.59 9.58
N LEU A 3 2.44 7.38 9.85
CA LEU A 3 1.63 6.20 10.17
C LEU A 3 0.86 6.36 11.50
N GLU A 4 1.52 6.79 12.58
CA GLU A 4 0.89 6.97 13.90
C GLU A 4 -0.22 8.03 13.86
N ASP A 5 -0.01 9.10 13.08
CA ASP A 5 -1.03 10.12 12.86
C ASP A 5 -2.27 9.51 12.17
N TYR A 6 -2.05 8.62 11.21
CA TYR A 6 -3.11 7.99 10.43
C TYR A 6 -3.84 6.88 11.19
N GLU A 7 -3.15 6.17 12.08
CA GLU A 7 -3.77 5.27 13.07
C GLU A 7 -4.71 6.06 13.98
N THR A 8 -4.23 7.18 14.51
CA THR A 8 -5.03 8.07 15.37
C THR A 8 -6.25 8.64 14.64
N LEU A 9 -6.12 8.94 13.35
CA LEU A 9 -7.23 9.39 12.50
C LEU A 9 -8.17 8.25 12.08
N GLY A 10 -7.86 7.00 12.42
CA GLY A 10 -8.69 5.85 12.10
C GLY A 10 -8.76 5.53 10.61
N ILE A 11 -7.72 5.86 9.82
CA ILE A 11 -7.73 5.60 8.37
C ILE A 11 -7.66 4.08 8.15
N PRO A 12 -8.71 3.45 7.59
CA PRO A 12 -8.81 1.99 7.57
C PRO A 12 -7.76 1.32 6.68
N GLU A 13 -7.32 1.99 5.61
CA GLU A 13 -6.30 1.46 4.72
C GLU A 13 -5.41 2.59 4.17
N TYR A 14 -4.10 2.38 4.21
CA TYR A 14 -3.10 3.33 3.74
C TYR A 14 -2.07 2.65 2.85
N TRP A 15 -1.84 3.19 1.65
CA TRP A 15 -0.93 2.59 0.67
C TRP A 15 0.32 3.43 0.45
N ILE A 16 1.48 2.77 0.49
CA ILE A 16 2.77 3.34 0.11
C ILE A 16 3.25 2.65 -1.17
N VAL A 17 3.62 3.46 -2.15
CA VAL A 17 4.12 3.02 -3.44
C VAL A 17 5.57 3.41 -3.58
N ASP A 18 6.49 2.45 -3.49
CA ASP A 18 7.91 2.67 -3.74
C ASP A 18 8.32 1.96 -5.05
N TYR A 19 8.11 2.65 -6.16
CA TYR A 19 8.37 2.10 -7.49
C TYR A 19 9.86 2.08 -7.87
N LEU A 20 10.72 2.79 -7.13
CA LEU A 20 12.17 2.83 -7.35
C LEU A 20 12.93 1.92 -6.37
N GLY A 21 12.27 1.38 -5.34
CA GLY A 21 12.92 0.61 -4.29
C GLY A 21 13.89 1.45 -3.46
N LEU A 22 13.59 2.73 -3.22
CA LEU A 22 14.50 3.63 -2.49
C LEU A 22 14.32 3.57 -0.98
N GLY A 23 13.21 3.02 -0.51
CA GLY A 23 12.83 2.87 0.89
C GLY A 23 13.92 2.24 1.76
N GLY A 24 13.86 2.52 3.06
CA GLY A 24 14.77 1.91 4.03
C GLY A 24 14.60 0.39 4.04
N ARG A 25 15.71 -0.36 4.14
CA ARG A 25 15.69 -1.84 4.14
C ARG A 25 14.76 -2.43 5.22
N ARG A 26 14.62 -1.73 6.34
CA ARG A 26 13.70 -2.11 7.43
C ARG A 26 12.23 -2.12 7.00
N TYR A 27 11.87 -1.39 5.96
CA TYR A 27 10.49 -1.22 5.47
C TYR A 27 10.23 -1.99 4.17
N ILE A 28 11.18 -1.96 3.22
CA ILE A 28 11.01 -2.59 1.90
C ILE A 28 11.79 -3.90 1.72
N GLY A 29 12.53 -4.35 2.74
CA GLY A 29 13.34 -5.57 2.70
C GLY A 29 14.69 -5.42 2.00
N SER A 30 15.38 -6.56 1.85
CA SER A 30 16.62 -6.72 1.10
C SER A 30 16.53 -7.98 0.24
N PRO A 31 16.84 -7.95 -1.07
CA PRO A 31 17.30 -6.79 -1.84
C PRO A 31 16.26 -5.67 -1.93
N LYS A 32 16.72 -4.43 -2.16
CA LYS A 32 15.81 -3.30 -2.38
C LYS A 32 15.18 -3.45 -3.76
N GLN A 33 13.87 -3.57 -3.82
CA GLN A 33 13.11 -3.72 -5.06
C GLN A 33 11.81 -2.92 -5.00
N PRO A 34 11.18 -2.62 -6.16
CA PRO A 34 9.89 -1.95 -6.19
C PRO A 34 8.89 -2.66 -5.29
N THR A 35 8.34 -1.94 -4.32
CA THR A 35 7.50 -2.50 -3.27
C THR A 35 6.24 -1.67 -3.11
N PHE A 36 5.11 -2.36 -3.08
CA PHE A 36 3.82 -1.78 -2.73
C PHE A 36 3.44 -2.25 -1.33
N SER A 37 3.19 -1.31 -0.42
CA SER A 37 2.86 -1.62 0.98
C SER A 37 1.42 -1.22 1.25
N VAL A 38 0.59 -2.17 1.69
CA VAL A 38 -0.77 -1.93 2.16
C VAL A 38 -0.75 -2.03 3.68
N TYR A 39 -1.06 -0.92 4.34
CA TYR A 39 -1.31 -0.86 5.77
C TYR A 39 -2.81 -0.95 5.99
N GLN A 40 -3.25 -1.91 6.81
CA GLN A 40 -4.66 -2.11 7.17
C GLN A 40 -4.80 -1.90 8.66
N LEU A 41 -5.70 -1.01 9.06
CA LEU A 41 -5.92 -0.72 10.48
C LEU A 41 -6.65 -1.90 11.10
N SER A 42 -6.05 -2.51 12.12
CA SER A 42 -6.70 -3.58 12.88
C SER A 42 -7.72 -3.00 13.86
N GLU A 43 -8.61 -3.85 14.37
CA GLU A 43 -9.58 -3.47 15.42
C GLU A 43 -8.90 -2.98 16.71
N MET A 44 -7.64 -3.38 16.93
CA MET A 44 -6.83 -2.94 18.07
C MET A 44 -6.26 -1.52 17.86
N GLY A 45 -6.50 -0.89 16.71
CA GLY A 45 -6.02 0.46 16.39
C GLY A 45 -4.59 0.51 15.86
N GLU A 46 -4.00 -0.64 15.56
CA GLU A 46 -2.63 -0.73 15.03
C GLU A 46 -2.63 -1.17 13.57
N TYR A 47 -1.76 -0.57 12.76
CA TYR A 47 -1.58 -0.96 11.37
C TYR A 47 -0.84 -2.29 11.22
N GLN A 48 -1.43 -3.19 10.45
CA GLN A 48 -0.74 -4.35 9.91
C GLN A 48 -0.32 -4.09 8.47
N VAL A 49 0.92 -4.42 8.12
CA VAL A 49 1.47 -4.19 6.78
C VAL A 49 1.54 -5.48 5.96
N LYS A 50 1.06 -5.42 4.72
CA LYS A 50 1.30 -6.41 3.67
C LYS A 50 2.17 -5.80 2.58
N LEU A 51 3.29 -6.47 2.29
CA LEU A 51 4.21 -6.07 1.24
C LEU A 51 3.96 -6.89 -0.02
N PHE A 52 3.74 -6.20 -1.12
CA PHE A 52 3.56 -6.78 -2.45
C PHE A 52 4.75 -6.41 -3.32
N ARG A 53 5.27 -7.41 -4.02
CA ARG A 53 6.46 -7.33 -4.87
C ARG A 53 6.22 -8.14 -6.13
N ASP A 54 6.88 -7.79 -7.23
CA ASP A 54 6.83 -8.53 -8.48
C ASP A 54 5.40 -8.82 -8.95
N SER A 55 5.14 -10.02 -9.47
CA SER A 55 3.84 -10.40 -10.05
C SER A 55 2.74 -10.73 -9.03
N HIS A 56 2.92 -10.40 -7.75
CA HIS A 56 1.91 -10.72 -6.73
C HIS A 56 0.70 -9.79 -6.87
N PRO A 57 -0.53 -10.34 -6.85
CA PRO A 57 -1.74 -9.54 -6.86
C PRO A 57 -1.84 -8.74 -5.56
N ILE A 58 -2.07 -7.43 -5.69
CA ILE A 58 -2.41 -6.55 -4.59
C ILE A 58 -3.89 -6.76 -4.27
N GLU A 59 -4.15 -7.00 -2.99
CA GLU A 59 -5.49 -7.14 -2.45
C GLU A 59 -5.78 -5.93 -1.55
N SER A 60 -6.97 -5.34 -1.72
CA SER A 60 -7.48 -4.27 -0.87
C SER A 60 -8.70 -4.78 -0.11
N ALA A 61 -8.80 -4.45 1.18
CA ALA A 61 -10.00 -4.73 1.95
C ALA A 61 -11.09 -3.68 1.72
N ILE A 62 -10.71 -2.45 1.34
CA ILE A 62 -11.67 -1.36 1.11
C ILE A 62 -12.26 -1.43 -0.31
N PHE A 63 -11.42 -1.68 -1.31
CA PHE A 63 -11.88 -1.82 -2.69
C PHE A 63 -12.28 -3.27 -2.96
N LEU A 64 -13.53 -3.60 -2.60
CA LEU A 64 -14.17 -4.89 -2.93
C LEU A 64 -13.94 -5.22 -4.42
N ASN A 65 -13.46 -6.44 -4.67
CA ASN A 65 -13.14 -6.98 -6.01
C ASN A 65 -11.93 -6.34 -6.72
N TYR A 66 -10.99 -5.71 -6.01
CA TYR A 66 -9.72 -5.27 -6.59
C TYR A 66 -8.61 -6.30 -6.35
N SER A 67 -8.22 -6.99 -7.42
CA SER A 67 -6.99 -7.77 -7.50
C SER A 67 -6.22 -7.32 -8.73
N SER A 68 -5.03 -6.76 -8.55
CA SER A 68 -4.18 -6.35 -9.67
C SER A 68 -2.72 -6.67 -9.40
N VAL A 69 -2.02 -7.18 -10.40
CA VAL A 69 -0.59 -7.49 -10.31
C VAL A 69 0.21 -6.20 -10.25
N TRP A 70 1.14 -6.10 -9.30
CA TRP A 70 2.02 -4.95 -9.18
C TRP A 70 2.89 -4.75 -10.44
N ASN A 71 2.58 -3.71 -11.22
CA ASN A 71 3.31 -3.27 -12.41
C ASN A 71 2.91 -1.81 -12.77
N ARG A 72 3.40 -1.27 -13.89
CA ARG A 72 3.06 0.10 -14.33
C ARG A 72 1.56 0.34 -14.54
N SER A 73 0.83 -0.67 -15.01
CA SER A 73 -0.63 -0.58 -15.20
C SER A 73 -1.35 -0.47 -13.86
N CYS A 74 -0.93 -1.28 -12.87
CA CYS A 74 -1.41 -1.18 -11.50
C CYS A 74 -1.14 0.21 -10.90
N LEU A 75 0.07 0.74 -11.07
CA LEU A 75 0.40 2.09 -10.59
C LEU A 75 -0.57 3.15 -11.15
N ARG A 76 -0.87 3.09 -12.46
CA ARG A 76 -1.84 3.99 -13.07
C ARG A 76 -3.23 3.82 -12.46
N SER A 77 -3.72 2.58 -12.29
CA SER A 77 -5.03 2.30 -11.69
C SER A 77 -5.13 2.82 -10.25
N VAL A 78 -4.07 2.66 -9.45
CA VAL A 78 -3.99 3.19 -8.09
C VAL A 78 -4.04 4.72 -8.10
N LEU A 79 -3.33 5.38 -9.01
CA LEU A 79 -3.33 6.83 -9.15
C LEU A 79 -4.69 7.36 -9.63
N GLU A 80 -5.38 6.64 -10.52
CA GLU A 80 -6.73 6.99 -10.98
C GLU A 80 -7.75 6.90 -9.86
N LYS A 81 -7.70 5.85 -9.02
CA LYS A 81 -8.56 5.69 -7.85
C LYS A 81 -8.36 6.76 -6.78
N ARG A 82 -7.19 7.42 -6.74
CA ARG A 82 -6.91 8.55 -5.83
C ARG A 82 -7.44 9.89 -6.32
N LYS A 83 -7.90 9.99 -7.57
CA LYS A 83 -8.52 11.23 -8.05
C LYS A 83 -9.86 11.38 -7.34
N PRO A 84 -10.15 12.55 -6.72
CA PRO A 84 -11.50 12.81 -6.22
C PRO A 84 -12.47 12.67 -7.40
N THR A 85 -13.48 11.83 -7.24
CA THR A 85 -14.62 11.79 -8.14
C THR A 85 -15.29 13.15 -8.09
N HIS A 86 -15.28 13.87 -9.22
CA HIS A 86 -16.04 15.09 -9.42
C HIS A 86 -17.54 14.82 -9.29
#